data_AF-U5N3F1-F1
#
_entry.id   AF-U5N3F1-F1
#
_cell.length_a   1.000
_cell.length_b   1.000
_cell.length_c   1.000
_cell.angle_alpha   90.00
_cell.angle_beta   90.00
_cell.angle_gamma   90.00
#
_symmetry.space_group_name_H-M   'P 1'
#
loop_
_entity.id
_entity.type
_entity.pdbx_description
1 polymer ?
#
loop_
_entity_poly.entity_id
_entity_poly.type
_entity_poly.pdbx_seq_one_letter_code
_entity_poly.pdbx_strand_id
1 'polypeptide(L)'
;MIRNAWHFGFDSAYVFKVQWFRFGGSVAHLNAARFLGNNLNNLIRDNIATIVAVFITGISLGAFFIKFHSGLSNEQSDWGSFGSYIGGVLGPLFAFLAFRAGLENLKFVKNQQISSETLIAIRAYEKDLKGLYEMVVTCDEPWHWTYDMGGEYAGLKELPLSTLLKSDSLDWEYHLSVLKESPKLRRQPDGSLFQDNEIWLQALNASNGLFRYIDLYQKQGGDQSIIDYYTSAYEVTYNRLIHSEIVQTHTNV
;
A
#
# COMPACT_ATOMS: atom_id res chain seq x y z
N MET A 1 -32.82 35.53 23.64
CA MET A 1 -33.66 35.84 22.46
C MET A 1 -32.74 35.70 21.23
N ILE A 2 -32.64 34.48 20.68
CA ILE A 2 -32.98 34.10 19.28
C ILE A 2 -32.21 34.95 18.25
N ARG A 3 -31.29 34.44 17.41
CA ARG A 3 -31.56 33.49 16.30
C ARG A 3 -30.28 32.92 15.67
N ASN A 4 -30.40 31.68 15.17
CA ASN A 4 -29.49 30.93 14.32
C ASN A 4 -29.06 31.67 13.04
N ALA A 5 -27.83 31.40 12.58
CA ALA A 5 -27.44 31.53 11.17
C ALA A 5 -26.36 30.49 10.82
N TRP A 6 -26.79 29.23 10.71
CA TRP A 6 -26.18 28.27 9.78
C TRP A 6 -26.57 28.71 8.38
N HIS A 7 -25.65 29.26 7.57
CA HIS A 7 -25.76 29.36 6.10
C HIS A 7 -24.49 29.99 5.52
N PHE A 8 -23.53 29.16 5.13
CA PHE A 8 -22.61 29.37 4.00
C PHE A 8 -22.16 27.95 3.64
N GLY A 9 -22.52 27.36 2.50
CA GLY A 9 -22.64 27.94 1.17
C GLY A 9 -21.70 27.12 0.30
N PHE A 10 -22.09 25.86 0.08
CA PHE A 10 -21.46 24.90 -0.82
C PHE A 10 -21.34 25.51 -2.23
N ASP A 11 -20.12 25.72 -2.75
CA ASP A 11 -19.95 25.95 -4.20
C ASP A 11 -18.58 25.55 -4.81
N SER A 12 -17.67 24.88 -4.08
CA SER A 12 -16.41 24.35 -4.70
C SER A 12 -16.40 22.85 -4.98
N ALA A 13 -17.39 22.08 -4.49
CA ALA A 13 -17.40 20.62 -4.59
C ALA A 13 -17.79 20.07 -5.97
N TYR A 14 -18.38 20.90 -6.85
CA TYR A 14 -18.83 20.44 -8.18
C TYR A 14 -17.73 20.48 -9.24
N VAL A 15 -16.77 21.40 -9.15
CA VAL A 15 -15.68 21.49 -10.14
C VAL A 15 -14.64 20.38 -9.93
N PHE A 16 -14.37 19.98 -8.69
CA PHE A 16 -13.44 18.89 -8.38
C PHE A 16 -13.97 17.48 -8.70
N LYS A 17 -15.30 17.26 -8.71
CA LYS A 17 -15.88 15.95 -9.04
C LYS A 17 -15.87 15.63 -10.54
N VAL A 18 -15.91 16.64 -11.41
CA VAL A 18 -16.02 16.41 -12.86
C VAL A 18 -14.68 16.04 -13.50
N GLN A 19 -13.55 16.45 -12.91
CA GLN A 19 -12.22 16.14 -13.44
C GLN A 19 -11.72 14.73 -13.07
N TRP A 20 -12.16 14.19 -11.92
CA TRP A 20 -11.86 12.81 -11.48
C TRP A 20 -12.53 11.72 -12.34
N PHE A 21 -13.74 11.98 -12.86
CA PHE A 21 -14.49 10.98 -13.62
C PHE A 21 -14.03 10.78 -15.07
N ARG A 22 -13.27 11.71 -15.65
CA ARG A 22 -12.85 11.60 -17.07
C ARG A 22 -11.60 10.75 -17.31
N PHE A 23 -10.78 10.49 -16.27
CA PHE A 23 -9.57 9.66 -16.40
C PHE A 23 -9.63 8.33 -15.62
N GLY A 24 -10.49 8.19 -14.60
CA GLY A 24 -10.58 6.96 -13.78
C GLY A 24 -11.37 5.80 -14.41
N GLY A 25 -12.34 6.08 -15.29
CA GLY A 25 -13.27 5.06 -15.80
C GLY A 25 -12.66 4.07 -16.81
N SER A 26 -11.76 4.54 -17.67
CA SER A 26 -11.19 3.69 -18.74
C SER A 26 -10.09 2.73 -18.23
N VAL A 27 -9.33 3.17 -17.21
CA VAL A 27 -8.24 2.39 -16.61
C VAL A 27 -8.79 1.27 -15.70
N ALA A 28 -9.91 1.52 -15.01
CA ALA A 28 -10.57 0.51 -14.17
C ALA A 28 -11.08 -0.70 -14.98
N HIS A 29 -11.68 -0.47 -16.15
CA HIS A 29 -12.17 -1.55 -17.02
C HIS A 29 -11.02 -2.36 -17.66
N LEU A 30 -9.96 -1.70 -18.11
CA LEU A 30 -8.77 -2.37 -18.68
C LEU A 30 -8.04 -3.22 -17.63
N ASN A 31 -7.92 -2.73 -16.39
CA ASN A 31 -7.29 -3.47 -15.30
C ASN A 31 -8.16 -4.63 -14.80
N ALA A 32 -9.49 -4.48 -14.74
CA ALA A 32 -10.39 -5.57 -14.39
C ALA A 32 -10.36 -6.72 -15.42
N ALA A 33 -10.36 -6.40 -16.71
CA ALA A 33 -10.25 -7.40 -17.77
C ALA A 33 -8.88 -8.11 -17.76
N ARG A 34 -7.79 -7.37 -17.51
CA ARG A 34 -6.44 -7.92 -17.40
C ARG A 34 -6.28 -8.78 -16.13
N PHE A 35 -6.91 -8.40 -15.03
CA PHE A 35 -6.95 -9.17 -13.80
C PHE A 35 -7.72 -10.49 -13.97
N LEU A 36 -8.90 -10.45 -14.60
CA LEU A 36 -9.68 -11.65 -14.91
C LEU A 36 -8.95 -12.58 -15.88
N GLY A 37 -8.35 -12.05 -16.94
CA GLY A 37 -7.57 -12.82 -17.92
C GLY A 37 -6.32 -13.46 -17.31
N ASN A 38 -5.59 -12.71 -16.47
CA ASN A 38 -4.42 -13.25 -15.77
C ASN A 38 -4.81 -14.30 -14.72
N ASN A 39 -5.91 -14.09 -13.99
CA ASN A 39 -6.41 -15.08 -13.03
C ASN A 39 -6.87 -16.37 -13.70
N LEU A 40 -7.58 -16.29 -14.84
CA LEU A 40 -7.99 -17.47 -15.61
C LEU A 40 -6.77 -18.25 -16.13
N ASN A 41 -5.76 -17.55 -16.66
CA ASN A 41 -4.54 -18.20 -17.14
C ASN A 41 -3.73 -18.84 -16.00
N ASN A 42 -3.66 -18.21 -14.84
CA ASN A 42 -3.01 -18.78 -13.65
C ASN A 42 -3.80 -19.99 -13.13
N LEU A 43 -5.12 -19.90 -13.02
CA LEU A 43 -6.00 -21.02 -12.66
C LEU A 43 -5.83 -22.21 -13.61
N ILE A 44 -5.78 -21.97 -14.93
CA ILE A 44 -5.60 -23.05 -15.91
C ILE A 44 -4.21 -23.65 -15.80
N ARG A 45 -3.15 -22.84 -15.75
CA ARG A 45 -1.76 -23.31 -15.60
C ARG A 45 -1.56 -24.11 -14.31
N ASP A 46 -2.21 -23.68 -13.24
CA ASP A 46 -2.01 -24.28 -11.92
C ASP A 46 -2.78 -25.60 -11.79
N ASN A 47 -3.91 -25.74 -12.50
CA ASN A 47 -4.72 -26.96 -12.51
C ASN A 47 -4.34 -27.98 -13.59
N ILE A 48 -3.60 -27.63 -14.65
CA ILE A 48 -3.25 -28.58 -15.73
C ILE A 48 -2.54 -29.83 -15.20
N ALA A 49 -1.57 -29.67 -14.29
CA ALA A 49 -0.83 -30.82 -13.75
C ALA A 49 -1.76 -31.76 -12.95
N THR A 50 -2.68 -31.19 -12.19
CA THR A 50 -3.69 -31.93 -11.42
C THR A 50 -4.69 -32.64 -12.34
N ILE A 51 -5.14 -31.97 -13.40
CA ILE A 51 -6.06 -32.54 -14.40
C ILE A 51 -5.37 -33.70 -15.14
N VAL A 52 -4.12 -33.52 -15.57
CA VAL A 52 -3.33 -34.58 -16.20
C VAL A 52 -3.15 -35.76 -15.26
N ALA A 53 -2.88 -35.52 -13.97
CA ALA A 53 -2.75 -36.57 -12.97
C ALA A 53 -4.04 -37.39 -12.80
N VAL A 54 -5.19 -36.71 -12.74
CA VAL A 54 -6.52 -37.34 -12.66
C VAL A 54 -6.81 -38.15 -13.92
N PHE A 55 -6.47 -37.62 -15.10
CA PHE A 55 -6.64 -38.32 -16.38
C PHE A 55 -5.78 -39.58 -16.48
N ILE A 56 -4.50 -39.51 -16.14
CA ILE A 56 -3.60 -40.67 -16.12
C ILE A 56 -4.14 -41.75 -15.18
N THR A 57 -4.58 -41.34 -13.98
CA THR A 57 -5.20 -42.25 -13.01
C THR A 57 -6.45 -42.92 -13.58
N GLY A 58 -7.34 -42.14 -14.19
CA GLY A 58 -8.57 -42.64 -14.81
C GLY A 58 -8.30 -43.58 -16.00
N ILE A 59 -7.29 -43.29 -16.82
CA ILE A 59 -6.89 -44.13 -17.96
C ILE A 59 -6.28 -45.44 -17.46
N SER A 60 -5.41 -45.40 -16.44
CA SER A 60 -4.84 -46.62 -15.85
C SER A 60 -5.92 -47.52 -15.25
N LEU A 61 -6.89 -46.95 -14.53
CA LEU A 61 -8.04 -47.69 -14.00
C LEU A 61 -8.93 -48.24 -15.13
N GLY A 62 -9.24 -47.41 -16.14
CA GLY A 62 -10.07 -47.80 -17.28
C GLY A 62 -9.44 -48.92 -18.11
N ALA A 63 -8.14 -48.82 -18.41
CA ALA A 63 -7.39 -49.85 -19.13
C ALA A 63 -7.38 -51.19 -18.37
N PHE A 64 -7.35 -51.16 -17.04
CA PHE A 64 -7.46 -52.36 -16.21
C PHE A 64 -8.84 -53.02 -16.35
N PHE A 65 -9.94 -52.28 -16.15
CA PHE A 65 -11.29 -52.83 -16.28
C PHE A 65 -11.62 -53.33 -17.70
N ILE A 66 -11.04 -52.70 -18.73
CA ILE A 66 -11.17 -53.14 -20.14
C ILE A 66 -10.29 -54.35 -20.43
N LYS A 67 -9.22 -54.63 -19.69
CA LYS A 67 -8.40 -55.82 -19.96
C LYS A 67 -8.91 -57.06 -19.20
N PHE A 68 -9.47 -56.84 -18.01
CA PHE A 68 -10.09 -57.88 -17.20
C PHE A 68 -11.61 -57.95 -17.49
N HIS A 69 -11.99 -58.42 -18.67
CA HIS A 69 -13.40 -58.69 -19.04
C HIS A 69 -14.03 -59.88 -18.28
N SER A 70 -13.57 -60.22 -17.08
CA SER A 70 -13.94 -61.47 -16.39
C SER A 70 -14.01 -61.32 -14.86
N GLY A 71 -14.94 -60.49 -14.37
CA GLY A 71 -15.25 -60.36 -12.94
C GLY A 71 -14.09 -59.83 -12.07
N LEU A 72 -14.39 -59.56 -10.80
CA LEU A 72 -13.34 -59.26 -9.81
C LEU A 72 -12.57 -60.56 -9.54
N SER A 73 -11.23 -60.51 -9.62
CA SER A 73 -10.42 -61.69 -9.29
C SER A 73 -10.63 -62.08 -7.82
N ASN A 74 -10.88 -63.37 -7.59
CA ASN A 74 -10.95 -63.95 -6.24
C ASN A 74 -9.54 -64.29 -5.70
N GLU A 75 -8.49 -64.14 -6.50
CA GLU A 75 -7.12 -64.41 -6.07
C GLU A 75 -6.47 -63.15 -5.48
N GLN A 76 -5.95 -63.28 -4.26
CA GLN A 76 -5.33 -62.16 -3.54
C GLN A 76 -4.02 -61.66 -4.18
N SER A 77 -3.32 -62.52 -4.95
CA SER A 77 -2.07 -62.18 -5.65
C SER A 77 -2.28 -61.15 -6.77
N ASP A 78 -3.43 -61.20 -7.46
CA ASP A 78 -3.80 -60.25 -8.51
C ASP A 78 -3.98 -58.85 -7.95
N TRP A 79 -4.61 -58.74 -6.77
CA TRP A 79 -4.76 -57.48 -6.04
C TRP A 79 -3.43 -56.91 -5.57
N GLY A 80 -2.50 -57.76 -5.13
CA GLY A 80 -1.13 -57.34 -4.78
C GLY A 80 -0.35 -56.79 -5.97
N SER A 81 -0.49 -57.43 -7.15
CA SER A 81 0.15 -57.00 -8.40
C SER A 81 -0.46 -55.68 -8.91
N PHE A 82 -1.78 -55.54 -8.82
CA PHE A 82 -2.49 -54.29 -9.14
C PHE A 82 -2.04 -53.12 -8.25
N GLY A 83 -2.03 -53.32 -6.93
CA GLY A 83 -1.58 -52.30 -5.99
C GLY A 83 -0.12 -51.87 -6.23
N SER A 84 0.74 -52.82 -6.61
CA SER A 84 2.15 -52.53 -6.96
C SER A 84 2.28 -51.70 -8.24
N TYR A 85 1.49 -52.01 -9.28
CA TYR A 85 1.47 -51.23 -10.52
C TYR A 85 0.94 -49.81 -10.29
N ILE A 86 -0.20 -49.67 -9.63
CA ILE A 86 -0.80 -48.35 -9.33
C ILE A 86 0.14 -47.54 -8.42
N GLY A 87 0.70 -48.14 -7.38
CA GLY A 87 1.67 -47.49 -6.50
C GLY A 87 2.94 -47.06 -7.24
N GLY A 88 3.46 -47.88 -8.15
CA GLY A 88 4.64 -47.57 -8.96
C GLY A 88 4.41 -46.45 -9.98
N VAL A 89 3.23 -46.38 -10.59
CA VAL A 89 2.89 -45.34 -11.58
C VAL A 89 2.46 -44.03 -10.91
N LEU A 90 1.61 -44.10 -9.88
CA LEU A 90 1.08 -42.90 -9.22
C LEU A 90 1.99 -42.36 -8.13
N GLY A 91 2.86 -43.18 -7.52
CA GLY A 91 3.78 -42.74 -6.47
C GLY A 91 4.66 -41.55 -6.88
N PRO A 92 5.39 -41.64 -8.01
CA PRO A 92 6.19 -40.51 -8.52
C PRO A 92 5.35 -39.27 -8.86
N LEU A 93 4.14 -39.47 -9.37
CA LEU A 93 3.20 -38.39 -9.71
C LEU A 93 2.73 -37.64 -8.46
N PHE A 94 2.32 -38.36 -7.41
CA PHE A 94 1.92 -37.77 -6.13
C PHE A 94 3.10 -37.10 -5.43
N ALA A 95 4.30 -37.69 -5.49
CA ALA A 95 5.51 -37.06 -4.97
C ALA A 95 5.81 -35.71 -5.66
N PHE A 96 5.66 -35.66 -6.99
CA PHE A 96 5.82 -34.42 -7.76
C PHE A 96 4.77 -33.36 -7.40
N LEU A 97 3.51 -33.75 -7.26
CA LEU A 97 2.43 -32.83 -6.85
C LEU A 97 2.65 -32.30 -5.43
N ALA A 98 3.05 -33.15 -4.49
CA ALA A 98 3.38 -32.75 -3.13
C ALA A 98 4.54 -31.75 -3.10
N PHE A 99 5.58 -32.01 -3.91
CA PHE A 99 6.71 -31.08 -4.06
C PHE A 99 6.26 -29.73 -4.62
N ARG A 100 5.44 -29.72 -5.68
CA ARG A 100 4.87 -28.50 -6.27
C ARG A 100 4.05 -27.70 -5.25
N ALA A 101 3.14 -28.36 -4.53
CA ALA A 101 2.33 -27.73 -3.49
C ALA A 101 3.21 -27.12 -2.38
N GLY A 102 4.29 -27.81 -2.01
CA GLY A 102 5.30 -27.27 -1.10
C GLY A 102 5.96 -25.98 -1.61
N LEU A 103 6.36 -25.94 -2.89
CA LEU A 103 6.93 -24.73 -3.50
C LEU A 103 5.94 -23.55 -3.54
N GLU A 104 4.67 -23.82 -3.83
CA GLU A 104 3.62 -22.80 -3.83
C GLU A 104 3.38 -22.25 -2.42
N ASN A 105 3.34 -23.13 -1.41
CA ASN A 105 3.25 -22.73 -0.01
C ASN A 105 4.45 -21.86 0.41
N LEU A 106 5.68 -22.25 0.08
CA LEU A 106 6.87 -21.47 0.40
C LEU A 106 6.83 -20.06 -0.23
N LYS A 107 6.39 -19.95 -1.48
CA LYS A 107 6.21 -18.64 -2.14
C LYS A 107 5.14 -17.81 -1.44
N PHE A 108 4.02 -18.42 -1.09
CA PHE A 108 2.93 -17.76 -0.37
C PHE A 108 3.40 -17.22 0.98
N VAL A 109 4.07 -18.05 1.79
CA VAL A 109 4.63 -17.66 3.11
C VAL A 109 5.63 -16.53 2.96
N LYS A 110 6.54 -16.62 1.97
CA LYS A 110 7.53 -15.55 1.71
C LYS A 110 6.87 -14.24 1.32
N ASN A 111 5.86 -14.27 0.45
CA ASN A 111 5.13 -13.06 0.05
C ASN A 111 4.38 -12.45 1.24
N GLN A 112 3.77 -13.27 2.09
CA GLN A 112 3.11 -12.81 3.30
C GLN A 112 4.10 -12.17 4.28
N GLN A 113 5.29 -12.74 4.43
CA GLN A 113 6.36 -12.16 5.25
C GLN A 113 6.80 -10.79 4.71
N ILE A 114 7.08 -10.68 3.41
CA ILE A 114 7.48 -9.40 2.78
C ILE A 114 6.40 -8.34 2.97
N SER A 115 5.12 -8.71 2.81
CA SER A 115 4.00 -7.80 3.03
C SER A 115 3.93 -7.31 4.48
N SER A 116 4.16 -8.20 5.44
CA SER A 116 4.23 -7.85 6.87
C SER A 116 5.42 -6.93 7.17
N GLU A 117 6.60 -7.22 6.64
CA GLU A 117 7.80 -6.38 6.80
C GLU A 117 7.60 -4.98 6.20
N THR A 118 6.95 -4.91 5.03
CA THR A 118 6.57 -3.66 4.37
C THR A 118 5.62 -2.84 5.26
N LEU A 119 4.63 -3.48 5.88
CA LEU A 119 3.71 -2.80 6.81
C LEU A 119 4.41 -2.31 8.08
N ILE A 120 5.41 -3.05 8.59
CA ILE A 120 6.24 -2.60 9.71
C ILE A 120 7.02 -1.34 9.33
N ALA A 121 7.59 -1.30 8.12
CA ALA A 121 8.26 -0.10 7.62
C ALA A 121 7.31 1.10 7.50
N ILE A 122 6.09 0.90 6.96
CA ILE A 122 5.04 1.94 6.92
C ILE A 122 4.79 2.50 8.32
N ARG A 123 4.58 1.63 9.32
CA ARG A 123 4.33 2.04 10.71
C ARG A 123 5.52 2.74 11.35
N ALA A 124 6.75 2.35 11.01
CA ALA A 124 7.96 3.02 11.49
C ALA A 124 8.02 4.46 10.96
N TYR A 125 7.86 4.66 9.65
CA TYR A 125 7.82 6.00 9.06
C TYR A 125 6.63 6.84 9.56
N GLU A 126 5.47 6.22 9.78
CA GLU A 126 4.32 6.88 10.40
C GLU A 126 4.66 7.38 11.81
N LYS A 127 5.32 6.55 12.61
CA LYS A 127 5.74 6.89 13.96
C LYS A 127 6.75 8.04 13.94
N ASP A 128 7.74 7.99 13.06
CA ASP A 128 8.75 9.05 12.92
C ASP A 128 8.07 10.36 12.52
N LEU A 129 7.18 10.34 11.53
CA LEU A 129 6.44 11.51 11.09
C LEU A 129 5.53 12.08 12.19
N LYS A 130 4.88 11.22 12.98
CA LYS A 130 4.10 11.63 14.16
C LYS A 130 4.98 12.26 15.26
N GLY A 131 6.20 11.76 15.47
CA GLY A 131 7.15 12.41 16.38
C GLY A 131 7.52 13.82 15.91
N LEU A 132 7.74 13.98 14.60
CA LEU A 132 8.06 15.29 14.01
C LEU A 132 6.89 16.28 14.07
N TYR A 133 5.64 15.79 14.03
CA TYR A 133 4.44 16.63 14.15
C TYR A 133 4.32 17.40 15.47
N GLU A 134 4.94 16.89 16.53
CA GLU A 134 4.96 17.50 17.86
C GLU A 134 6.11 18.52 18.00
N MET A 135 7.07 18.52 17.07
CA MET A 135 8.19 19.47 17.11
C MET A 135 7.71 20.88 16.74
N VAL A 136 8.25 21.86 17.46
CA VAL A 136 7.98 23.28 17.21
C VAL A 136 8.92 23.78 16.13
N VAL A 137 8.35 24.45 15.13
CA VAL A 137 9.06 25.14 14.05
C VAL A 137 8.88 26.65 14.17
N THR A 138 9.87 27.42 13.75
CA THR A 138 9.86 28.88 13.90
C THR A 138 9.95 29.63 12.58
N CYS A 139 9.33 30.82 12.53
CA CYS A 139 9.45 31.75 11.42
C CYS A 139 9.96 33.12 11.91
N ASP A 140 10.70 33.82 11.06
CA ASP A 140 11.29 35.12 11.37
C ASP A 140 10.21 36.20 11.47
N GLU A 141 9.25 36.10 10.56
CA GLU A 141 8.02 36.88 10.55
C GLU A 141 6.86 36.07 11.16
N PRO A 142 5.81 36.76 11.66
CA PRO A 142 4.61 36.07 12.12
C PRO A 142 4.01 35.17 11.03
N TRP A 143 3.43 34.05 11.44
CA TRP A 143 2.78 33.14 10.49
C TRP A 143 1.64 33.85 9.74
N HIS A 144 1.74 33.92 8.42
CA HIS A 144 0.70 34.41 7.52
C HIS A 144 -0.49 33.44 7.49
N TRP A 145 -1.61 33.93 8.01
CA TRP A 145 -2.90 33.26 7.94
C TRP A 145 -3.67 33.75 6.72
N THR A 146 -4.30 32.83 5.99
CA THR A 146 -5.12 33.13 4.80
C THR A 146 -6.36 33.95 5.16
N TYR A 147 -6.82 33.85 6.41
CA TYR A 147 -7.94 34.59 6.95
C TYR A 147 -7.53 35.27 8.25
N ASP A 148 -8.17 36.40 8.59
CA ASP A 148 -7.96 37.05 9.88
C ASP A 148 -8.52 36.18 11.01
N MET A 149 -7.61 35.57 11.78
CA MET A 149 -7.94 34.71 12.92
C MET A 149 -8.10 35.52 14.23
N GLY A 150 -8.03 36.86 14.17
CA GLY A 150 -8.04 37.75 15.34
C GLY A 150 -6.65 37.99 15.95
N GLY A 151 -6.57 38.98 16.85
CA GLY A 151 -5.31 39.54 17.35
C GLY A 151 -4.42 38.59 18.17
N GLU A 152 -4.95 37.49 18.71
CA GLU A 152 -4.17 36.52 19.50
C GLU A 152 -3.18 35.72 18.65
N TYR A 153 -3.45 35.54 17.35
CA TYR A 153 -2.63 34.73 16.44
C TYR A 153 -1.75 35.56 15.50
N ALA A 154 -1.94 36.88 15.45
CA ALA A 154 -1.27 37.79 14.53
C ALA A 154 0.23 37.96 14.79
N GLY A 155 0.72 37.62 15.98
CA GLY A 155 2.13 37.73 16.38
C GLY A 155 2.83 36.39 16.58
N LEU A 156 2.18 35.29 16.23
CA LEU A 156 2.67 33.94 16.52
C LEU A 156 3.86 33.63 15.60
N LYS A 157 5.00 33.23 16.19
CA LYS A 157 6.24 32.91 15.46
C LYS A 157 6.67 31.45 15.60
N GLU A 158 5.99 30.70 16.44
CA GLU A 158 6.35 29.33 16.80
C GLU A 158 5.09 28.47 16.79
N LEU A 159 5.08 27.39 16.02
CA LEU A 159 3.95 26.45 16.00
C LEU A 159 4.42 25.01 15.83
N PRO A 160 3.60 24.02 16.19
CA PRO A 160 3.89 22.63 15.89
C PRO A 160 3.91 22.39 14.37
N LEU A 161 4.87 21.61 13.88
CA LEU A 161 4.97 21.25 12.47
C LEU A 161 3.66 20.69 11.90
N SER A 162 2.91 19.93 12.70
CA SER A 162 1.59 19.42 12.32
C SER A 162 0.60 20.52 11.93
N THR A 163 0.63 21.67 12.61
CA THR A 163 -0.27 22.79 12.31
C THR A 163 0.04 23.38 10.95
N LEU A 164 1.33 23.54 10.61
CA LEU A 164 1.76 23.98 9.29
C LEU A 164 1.35 23.01 8.17
N LEU A 165 1.54 21.72 8.40
CA LEU A 165 1.31 20.70 7.37
C LEU A 165 -0.16 20.30 7.20
N LYS A 166 -1.02 20.57 8.18
CA LYS A 166 -2.44 20.17 8.14
C LYS A 166 -3.43 21.33 8.04
N SER A 167 -3.05 22.53 8.47
CA SER A 167 -3.97 23.68 8.44
C SER A 167 -4.11 24.21 7.02
N ASP A 168 -5.34 24.36 6.54
CA ASP A 168 -5.65 25.05 5.28
C ASP A 168 -5.68 26.57 5.44
N SER A 169 -5.62 27.06 6.68
CA SER A 169 -5.70 28.50 7.01
C SER A 169 -4.33 29.17 7.06
N LEU A 170 -3.24 28.43 6.83
CA LEU A 170 -1.88 28.94 6.80
C LEU A 170 -1.37 28.97 5.36
N ASP A 171 -0.65 30.03 5.01
CA ASP A 171 0.13 30.09 3.77
C ASP A 171 1.37 29.20 3.87
N TRP A 172 1.15 27.89 3.83
CA TRP A 172 2.17 26.89 4.04
C TRP A 172 3.28 26.94 2.98
N GLU A 173 2.98 27.40 1.75
CA GLU A 173 3.94 27.50 0.65
C GLU A 173 5.05 28.49 0.99
N TYR A 174 4.67 29.69 1.42
CA TYR A 174 5.62 30.71 1.85
C TYR A 174 6.47 30.20 3.02
N HIS A 175 5.84 29.68 4.08
CA HIS A 175 6.60 29.34 5.28
C HIS A 175 7.46 28.08 5.17
N LEU A 176 7.08 27.07 4.37
CA LEU A 176 7.94 25.92 4.14
C LEU A 176 9.25 26.31 3.47
N SER A 177 9.23 27.32 2.58
CA SER A 177 10.45 27.83 1.96
C SER A 177 11.39 28.47 2.99
N VAL A 178 10.85 29.23 3.94
CA VAL A 178 11.60 29.86 5.03
C VAL A 178 12.22 28.82 5.96
N LEU A 179 11.46 27.78 6.34
CA LEU A 179 11.96 26.71 7.22
C LEU A 179 13.12 25.95 6.60
N LYS A 180 13.05 25.67 5.30
CA LYS A 180 14.10 24.98 4.54
C LYS A 180 15.43 25.76 4.55
N GLU A 181 15.37 27.08 4.58
CA GLU A 181 16.57 27.93 4.53
C GLU A 181 17.03 28.40 5.91
N SER A 182 16.27 28.12 6.97
CA SER A 182 16.54 28.59 8.33
C SER A 182 17.70 27.82 9.00
N PRO A 183 18.82 28.49 9.36
CA PRO A 183 19.91 27.88 10.10
C PRO A 183 19.69 27.98 11.64
N LYS A 184 18.50 28.39 12.09
CA LYS A 184 18.27 28.71 13.51
C LYS A 184 18.20 27.44 14.35
N LEU A 185 19.12 27.33 15.32
CA LEU A 185 19.09 26.32 16.36
C LEU A 185 18.03 26.66 17.41
N ARG A 186 17.20 25.68 17.74
CA ARG A 186 16.10 25.82 18.70
C ARG A 186 16.10 24.70 19.71
N ARG A 187 15.70 25.05 20.93
CA ARG A 187 15.50 24.09 22.01
C ARG A 187 14.09 23.53 21.94
N GLN A 188 13.97 22.24 21.70
CA GLN A 188 12.68 21.55 21.68
C GLN A 188 12.16 21.32 23.10
N PRO A 189 10.85 21.00 23.26
CA PRO A 189 10.25 20.72 24.57
C PRO A 189 10.95 19.62 25.38
N ASP A 190 11.61 18.67 24.70
CA ASP A 190 12.41 17.60 25.29
C ASP A 190 13.82 18.04 25.73
N GLY A 191 14.20 19.30 25.48
CA GLY A 191 15.49 19.89 25.82
C GLY A 191 16.58 19.73 24.77
N SER A 192 16.32 18.99 23.69
CA SER A 192 17.25 18.81 22.56
C SER A 192 17.39 20.09 21.73
N LEU A 193 18.49 20.19 20.97
CA LEU A 193 18.74 21.30 20.05
C LEU A 193 18.59 20.81 18.61
N PHE A 194 17.68 21.43 17.85
CA PHE A 194 17.41 21.11 16.44
C PHE A 194 17.42 22.36 15.58
N GLN A 195 17.76 22.22 14.30
CA GLN A 195 17.52 23.26 13.31
C GLN A 195 16.14 23.07 12.65
N ASP A 196 15.45 24.17 12.38
CA ASP A 196 14.14 24.13 11.70
C ASP A 196 14.22 23.42 10.33
N ASN A 197 15.30 23.62 9.57
CA ASN A 197 15.55 22.91 8.31
C ASN A 197 15.74 21.39 8.52
N GLU A 198 16.42 20.96 9.59
CA GLU A 198 16.59 19.54 9.88
C GLU A 198 15.26 18.86 10.19
N ILE A 199 14.36 19.55 10.90
CA ILE A 199 13.00 19.06 11.19
C ILE A 199 12.22 18.88 9.88
N TRP A 200 12.29 19.88 8.98
CA TRP A 200 11.67 19.81 7.66
C TRP A 200 12.24 18.66 6.82
N LEU A 201 13.56 18.53 6.73
CA LEU A 201 14.23 17.45 5.99
C LEU A 201 13.85 16.07 6.51
N GLN A 202 13.79 15.90 7.84
CA GLN A 202 13.35 14.65 8.45
C GLN A 202 11.88 14.35 8.13
N ALA A 203 11.01 15.36 8.13
CA ALA A 203 9.60 15.19 7.82
C ALA A 203 9.38 14.81 6.36
N LEU A 204 10.10 15.46 5.44
CA LEU A 204 10.12 15.13 4.02
C LEU A 204 10.61 13.69 3.80
N ASN A 205 11.73 13.31 4.40
CA ASN A 205 12.29 11.96 4.27
C ASN A 205 11.34 10.90 4.84
N ALA A 206 10.74 11.15 6.00
CA ALA A 206 9.77 10.25 6.61
C ALA A 206 8.51 10.10 5.75
N SER A 207 7.99 11.20 5.20
CA SER A 207 6.82 11.19 4.32
C SER A 207 7.11 10.49 2.99
N ASN A 208 8.29 10.71 2.41
CA ASN A 208 8.76 10.01 1.21
C ASN A 208 8.89 8.50 1.44
N GLY A 209 9.50 8.11 2.57
CA GLY A 209 9.58 6.72 2.99
C GLY A 209 8.19 6.10 3.11
N LEU A 210 7.29 6.77 3.84
CA LEU A 210 5.91 6.31 4.05
C LEU A 210 5.20 6.01 2.73
N PHE A 211 5.14 6.97 1.80
CA PHE A 211 4.45 6.80 0.52
C PHE A 211 5.13 5.79 -0.41
N ARG A 212 6.46 5.69 -0.37
CA ARG A 212 7.19 4.66 -1.12
C ARG A 212 6.83 3.25 -0.63
N TYR A 213 6.74 3.04 0.68
CA TYR A 213 6.39 1.73 1.22
C TYR A 213 4.90 1.41 1.07
N ILE A 214 4.01 2.42 1.05
CA ILE A 214 2.59 2.24 0.67
C ILE A 214 2.46 1.75 -0.78
N ASP A 215 3.17 2.36 -1.73
CA ASP A 215 3.17 1.92 -3.13
C ASP A 215 3.72 0.48 -3.28
N LEU A 216 4.78 0.15 -2.55
CA LEU A 216 5.30 -1.23 -2.51
C LEU A 216 4.27 -2.21 -1.94
N TYR A 217 3.59 -1.84 -0.86
CA TYR A 217 2.55 -2.65 -0.22
C TYR A 217 1.37 -2.90 -1.18
N GLN A 218 0.96 -1.87 -1.93
CA GLN A 218 -0.07 -1.98 -2.96
C GLN A 218 0.35 -2.92 -4.09
N LYS A 219 1.57 -2.80 -4.61
CA LYS A 219 2.09 -3.69 -5.67
C LYS A 219 2.18 -5.15 -5.25
N GLN A 220 2.32 -5.41 -3.95
CA GLN A 220 2.33 -6.75 -3.37
C GLN A 220 0.92 -7.33 -3.13
N GLY A 221 -0.14 -6.57 -3.43
CA GLY A 221 -1.52 -6.98 -3.16
C GLY A 221 -1.91 -6.85 -1.69
N GLY A 222 -1.32 -5.87 -0.98
CA GLY A 222 -1.67 -5.54 0.40
C GLY A 222 -3.12 -5.09 0.56
N ASP A 223 -3.58 -5.02 1.81
CA ASP A 223 -4.97 -4.67 2.15
C ASP A 223 -5.30 -3.23 1.69
N GLN A 224 -6.31 -3.09 0.83
CA GLN A 224 -6.75 -1.81 0.30
C GLN A 224 -7.22 -0.85 1.40
N SER A 225 -7.84 -1.36 2.47
CA SER A 225 -8.30 -0.52 3.58
C SER A 225 -7.15 0.17 4.31
N ILE A 226 -5.99 -0.50 4.41
CA ILE A 226 -4.78 0.07 5.00
C ILE A 226 -4.22 1.16 4.08
N ILE A 227 -4.17 0.90 2.78
CA ILE A 227 -3.72 1.87 1.77
C ILE A 227 -4.59 3.12 1.82
N ASP A 228 -5.91 2.96 1.81
CA ASP A 228 -6.87 4.07 1.83
C ASP A 228 -6.75 4.88 3.12
N TYR A 229 -6.55 4.22 4.27
CA TYR A 229 -6.29 4.89 5.55
C TYR A 229 -5.04 5.78 5.49
N TYR A 230 -3.91 5.23 5.05
CA TYR A 230 -2.66 6.00 5.03
C TYR A 230 -2.67 7.11 3.98
N THR A 231 -3.20 6.84 2.79
CA THR A 231 -3.35 7.86 1.74
C THR A 231 -4.22 9.01 2.26
N SER A 232 -5.42 8.72 2.78
CA SER A 232 -6.30 9.78 3.29
C SER A 232 -5.72 10.56 4.46
N ALA A 233 -4.98 9.90 5.37
CA ALA A 233 -4.42 10.55 6.55
C ALA A 233 -3.19 11.42 6.25
N TYR A 234 -2.41 11.10 5.22
CA TYR A 234 -1.08 11.69 5.00
C TYR A 234 -0.86 12.33 3.64
N GLU A 235 -1.75 12.16 2.67
CA GLU A 235 -1.58 12.68 1.30
C GLU A 235 -1.42 14.19 1.27
N VAL A 236 -2.22 14.94 2.03
CA VAL A 236 -2.10 16.41 2.10
C VAL A 236 -0.72 16.82 2.59
N THR A 237 -0.26 16.24 3.71
CA THR A 237 1.06 16.50 4.28
C THR A 237 2.18 16.17 3.28
N TYR A 238 2.09 14.99 2.67
CA TYR A 238 3.05 14.52 1.68
C TYR A 238 3.14 15.47 0.49
N ASN A 239 1.99 15.86 -0.06
CA ASN A 239 1.93 16.80 -1.16
C ASN A 239 2.54 18.14 -0.78
N ARG A 240 2.25 18.71 0.40
CA ARG A 240 2.86 19.98 0.83
C ARG A 240 4.39 19.90 0.95
N LEU A 241 4.89 18.83 1.53
CA LEU A 241 6.33 18.60 1.68
C LEU A 241 7.01 18.45 0.31
N ILE A 242 6.46 17.64 -0.61
CA ILE A 242 7.03 17.47 -1.95
C ILE A 242 6.88 18.72 -2.83
N HIS A 243 5.74 19.40 -2.80
CA HIS A 243 5.53 20.59 -3.63
C HIS A 243 6.57 21.67 -3.29
N SER A 244 6.98 21.77 -2.02
CA SER A 244 8.08 22.66 -1.62
C SER A 244 9.45 22.28 -2.21
N GLU A 245 9.66 21.05 -2.70
CA GLU A 245 10.83 20.67 -3.49
C GLU A 245 10.69 21.06 -4.97
N ILE A 246 9.51 20.84 -5.58
CA ILE A 246 9.26 21.03 -7.02
C ILE A 246 9.34 22.51 -7.43
N VAL A 247 8.96 23.45 -6.55
CA VAL A 247 9.03 24.89 -6.84
C VAL A 247 10.47 25.37 -7.12
N GLN A 248 11.51 24.64 -6.71
CA GLN A 248 12.91 24.98 -7.00
C GLN A 248 13.48 24.39 -8.30
N THR A 249 12.90 23.33 -8.87
CA THR A 249 13.36 22.84 -10.19
C THR A 249 12.91 23.75 -11.33
N HIS A 250 11.85 24.54 -11.12
CA HIS A 250 11.33 25.49 -12.10
C HIS A 250 11.80 26.94 -11.92
N THR A 251 12.43 27.29 -10.79
CA THR A 251 13.01 28.63 -10.55
C THR A 251 14.52 28.70 -10.79
N ASN A 252 15.18 27.57 -11.07
CA ASN A 252 16.60 27.47 -11.43
C ASN A 252 16.84 27.17 -12.93
N VAL A 253 15.95 27.62 -13.81
CA VAL A 253 16.13 27.61 -15.29
C VAL A 253 16.00 29.01 -15.84
#